data_AF-A0A329YC09-F1
#
_entry.id   AF-A0A329YC09-F1
#
_cell.length_a   1.000
_cell.length_b   1.000
_cell.length_c   1.000
_cell.angle_alpha   90.00
_cell.angle_beta   90.00
_cell.angle_gamma   90.00
#
_symmetry.space_group_name_H-M   'P 1'
#
loop_
_entity.id
_entity.type
_entity.pdbx_description
1 polymer ?
#
loop_
_entity_poly.entity_id
_entity_poly.type
_entity_poly.pdbx_seq_one_letter_code
_entity_poly.pdbx_strand_id
1 'polypeptide(L)'
;MTTDTLEKTPVSERFFAIDRNVWHQVCDLGLNEAISYVVIAAGAGRSHIISNWSAEAIERRTSMHHIRAKEAIGRLVESGLMSVTPNGKLRRYELHISEEPAFIWLPLAIVEGAAGERPPLRLLRQAQDIDALRLFIDLHFFHDMDGNGGCEWRPGKGVRIPYSRERVGSYGSCTLWRFRRELSPNGNPKAEAFTTTPFVVQNFWDAFHLLDRAGLISFVEHLVDADTIAGEVYHPLPLGGRCEPGERTITDAALAAGRRMMSWQVEEGAIIVPVEDLKPNVQLIGIARLLYKPHIKQTKAWLKRSDEWLNFAAAFDEMASDIKKPLVSDIKNSSRKALGEF
;
A
#
# COMPACT_ATOMS: atom_id res chain seq x y z
N MET A 1 -44.45 -4.71 11.53
CA MET A 1 -43.63 -4.57 10.31
C MET A 1 -42.44 -3.70 10.65
N THR A 2 -41.38 -4.34 11.14
CA THR A 2 -40.11 -3.69 11.42
C THR A 2 -39.48 -3.35 10.08
N THR A 3 -39.33 -2.07 9.77
CA THR A 3 -38.56 -1.59 8.62
C THR A 3 -37.12 -2.02 8.80
N ASP A 4 -36.79 -3.15 8.18
CA ASP A 4 -35.44 -3.66 8.00
C ASP A 4 -34.63 -2.55 7.32
N THR A 5 -33.82 -1.88 8.13
CA THR A 5 -33.00 -0.77 7.66
C THR A 5 -31.79 -1.43 7.03
N LEU A 6 -31.89 -1.78 5.74
CA LEU A 6 -30.78 -2.32 4.95
C LEU A 6 -29.49 -1.58 5.34
N GLU A 7 -28.61 -2.31 6.01
CA GLU A 7 -27.38 -1.76 6.54
C GLU A 7 -26.59 -1.17 5.36
N LYS A 8 -26.43 0.16 5.35
CA LYS A 8 -25.77 0.84 4.24
C LYS A 8 -24.33 0.35 4.18
N THR A 9 -23.91 -0.16 3.02
CA THR A 9 -22.53 -0.57 2.76
C THR A 9 -21.55 0.50 3.31
N PRO A 10 -20.60 0.12 4.18
CA PRO A 10 -19.66 1.06 4.76
C PRO A 10 -18.92 1.89 3.70
N VAL A 11 -18.59 3.15 4.02
CA VAL A 11 -17.85 4.03 3.09
C VAL A 11 -16.52 3.41 2.66
N SER A 12 -15.85 2.69 3.56
CA SER A 12 -14.62 1.94 3.29
C SER A 12 -14.78 0.89 2.19
N GLU A 13 -15.97 0.32 2.03
CA GLU A 13 -16.25 -0.72 1.05
C GLU A 13 -16.80 -0.17 -0.29
N ARG A 14 -17.05 1.14 -0.37
CA ARG A 14 -17.56 1.79 -1.57
C ARG A 14 -16.40 2.33 -2.41
N PHE A 15 -16.58 2.32 -3.72
CA PHE A 15 -15.59 2.81 -4.68
C PHE A 15 -16.28 3.52 -5.86
N PHE A 16 -15.48 4.24 -6.63
CA PHE A 16 -15.87 4.88 -7.88
C PHE A 16 -14.72 4.77 -8.89
N ALA A 17 -14.96 5.13 -10.15
CA ALA A 17 -13.95 5.13 -11.18
C ALA A 17 -13.81 6.52 -11.79
N ILE A 18 -12.60 6.84 -12.24
CA ILE A 18 -12.32 7.96 -13.14
C ILE A 18 -11.49 7.46 -14.32
N ASP A 19 -11.60 8.11 -15.46
CA ASP A 19 -10.72 7.83 -16.60
C ASP A 19 -9.36 8.52 -16.42
N ARG A 20 -8.27 7.74 -16.47
CA ARG A 20 -6.89 8.23 -16.35
C ARG A 20 -6.52 9.23 -17.44
N ASN A 21 -7.03 9.04 -18.66
CA ASN A 21 -6.72 9.92 -19.78
C ASN A 21 -7.29 11.32 -19.56
N VAL A 22 -8.47 11.40 -18.95
CA VAL A 22 -9.13 12.65 -18.55
C VAL A 22 -8.49 13.22 -17.28
N TRP A 23 -8.10 12.36 -16.32
CA TRP A 23 -7.44 12.76 -15.08
C TRP A 23 -6.18 13.60 -15.29
N HIS A 24 -5.34 13.25 -16.27
CA HIS A 24 -4.13 14.03 -16.56
C HIS A 24 -4.47 15.44 -17.07
N GLN A 25 -5.45 15.57 -17.96
CA GLN A 25 -5.92 16.87 -18.45
C GLN A 25 -6.53 17.71 -17.33
N VAL A 26 -7.25 17.07 -16.39
CA VAL A 26 -7.79 17.73 -15.20
C VAL A 26 -6.67 18.29 -14.31
N CYS A 27 -5.59 17.53 -14.09
CA CYS A 27 -4.44 17.99 -13.30
C CYS A 27 -3.75 19.21 -13.92
N ASP A 28 -3.71 19.29 -15.25
CA ASP A 28 -3.09 20.40 -15.99
C ASP A 28 -3.86 21.73 -15.81
N LEU A 29 -5.15 21.69 -15.44
CA LEU A 29 -5.93 22.88 -15.08
C LEU A 29 -5.57 23.43 -13.68
N GLY A 30 -5.15 22.53 -12.79
CA GLY A 30 -4.66 22.86 -11.46
C GLY A 30 -5.39 22.14 -10.31
N LEU A 31 -4.91 22.42 -9.09
CA LEU A 31 -5.32 21.68 -7.89
C LEU A 31 -6.81 21.78 -7.57
N ASN A 32 -7.44 22.95 -7.74
CA ASN A 32 -8.83 23.09 -7.35
C ASN A 32 -9.76 22.30 -8.29
N GLU A 33 -9.43 22.24 -9.57
CA GLU A 33 -10.10 21.45 -10.60
C GLU A 33 -9.92 19.97 -10.34
N ALA A 34 -8.69 19.53 -10.09
CA ALA A 34 -8.40 18.14 -9.73
C ALA A 34 -9.20 17.67 -8.50
N ILE A 35 -9.21 18.47 -7.43
CA ILE A 35 -9.99 18.18 -6.24
C ILE A 35 -11.49 18.15 -6.55
N SER A 36 -11.99 19.13 -7.30
CA SER A 36 -13.42 19.23 -7.64
C SER A 36 -13.87 18.05 -8.50
N TYR A 37 -13.08 17.69 -9.51
CA TYR A 37 -13.34 16.55 -10.39
C TYR A 37 -13.44 15.23 -9.61
N VAL A 38 -12.48 14.93 -8.73
CA VAL A 38 -12.49 13.71 -7.91
C VAL A 38 -13.73 13.68 -6.99
N VAL A 39 -14.11 14.80 -6.38
CA VAL A 39 -15.32 14.85 -5.56
C VAL A 39 -16.58 14.61 -6.39
N ILE A 40 -16.70 15.26 -7.55
CA ILE A 40 -17.86 15.06 -8.43
C ILE A 40 -17.95 13.60 -8.87
N ALA A 41 -16.84 12.98 -9.26
CA ALA A 41 -16.76 11.57 -9.62
C ALA A 41 -17.16 10.61 -8.49
N ALA A 42 -16.72 10.88 -7.26
CA ALA A 42 -17.15 10.12 -6.09
C ALA A 42 -18.68 10.16 -5.88
N GLY A 43 -19.33 11.26 -6.30
CA GLY A 43 -20.77 11.41 -6.26
C GLY A 43 -21.57 10.67 -7.34
N ALA A 44 -20.91 10.09 -8.34
CA ALA A 44 -21.57 9.45 -9.48
C ALA A 44 -22.19 8.07 -9.18
N GLY A 45 -21.85 7.50 -8.03
CA GLY A 45 -22.35 6.20 -7.58
C GLY A 45 -22.06 5.09 -8.58
N ARG A 46 -23.05 4.24 -8.86
CA ARG A 46 -22.92 3.08 -9.76
C ARG A 46 -22.73 3.45 -11.24
N SER A 47 -23.09 4.67 -11.64
CA SER A 47 -22.95 5.09 -13.05
C SER A 47 -21.51 5.45 -13.39
N HIS A 48 -20.70 5.82 -12.40
CA HIS A 48 -19.34 6.38 -12.54
C HIS A 48 -19.21 7.62 -13.45
N ILE A 49 -20.33 8.11 -14.00
CA ILE A 49 -20.40 9.18 -15.01
C ILE A 49 -21.26 10.34 -14.50
N ILE A 50 -22.45 10.04 -13.99
CA ILE A 50 -23.47 11.05 -13.67
C ILE A 50 -23.51 11.30 -12.17
N SER A 51 -23.24 12.54 -11.76
CA SER A 51 -23.20 12.97 -10.36
C SER A 51 -24.21 14.07 -10.06
N ASN A 52 -24.82 13.99 -8.88
CA ASN A 52 -25.64 15.07 -8.30
C ASN A 52 -24.90 15.84 -7.20
N TRP A 53 -23.60 15.56 -6.99
CA TRP A 53 -22.80 16.34 -6.04
C TRP A 53 -22.46 17.70 -6.64
N SER A 54 -22.38 18.72 -5.79
CA SER A 54 -22.27 20.13 -6.20
C SER A 54 -21.06 20.81 -5.55
N ALA A 55 -20.91 22.12 -5.78
CA ALA A 55 -19.94 22.95 -5.05
C ALA A 55 -20.03 22.83 -3.53
N GLU A 56 -21.23 22.63 -2.96
CA GLU A 56 -21.43 22.40 -1.52
C GLU A 56 -20.87 21.05 -1.08
N ALA A 57 -20.98 20.02 -1.94
CA ALA A 57 -20.42 18.71 -1.69
C ALA A 57 -18.88 18.74 -1.68
N ILE A 58 -18.28 19.59 -2.52
CA ILE A 58 -16.84 19.88 -2.55
C ILE A 58 -16.42 20.60 -1.28
N GLU A 59 -17.15 21.65 -0.88
CA GLU A 59 -16.87 22.41 0.33
C GLU A 59 -16.88 21.54 1.58
N ARG A 60 -17.94 20.74 1.76
CA ARG A 60 -18.07 19.87 2.93
C ARG A 60 -16.91 18.88 3.09
N ARG A 61 -16.38 18.36 1.98
CA ARG A 61 -15.39 17.27 2.01
C ARG A 61 -13.96 17.75 2.00
N THR A 62 -13.71 18.91 1.40
CA THR A 62 -12.35 19.40 1.15
C THR A 62 -12.06 20.70 1.90
N SER A 63 -13.09 21.37 2.42
CA SER A 63 -13.04 22.75 2.95
C SER A 63 -12.64 23.80 1.92
N MET A 64 -12.81 23.51 0.63
CA MET A 64 -12.73 24.51 -0.43
C MET A 64 -14.06 25.27 -0.46
N HIS A 65 -14.03 26.56 -0.17
CA HIS A 65 -15.24 27.39 -0.19
C HIS A 65 -16.00 27.25 -1.52
N HIS A 66 -17.33 27.12 -1.48
CA HIS A 66 -18.14 26.81 -2.66
C HIS A 66 -17.98 27.78 -3.83
N ILE A 67 -17.62 29.06 -3.60
CA ILE A 67 -17.34 30.03 -4.68
C ILE A 67 -16.16 29.53 -5.54
N ARG A 68 -15.05 29.16 -4.89
CA ARG A 68 -13.85 28.62 -5.56
C ARG A 68 -14.14 27.27 -6.21
N ALA A 69 -15.00 26.45 -5.59
CA ALA A 69 -15.44 25.20 -6.19
C ALA A 69 -16.30 25.42 -7.45
N LYS A 70 -17.16 26.45 -7.48
CA LYS A 70 -17.92 26.83 -8.68
C LYS A 70 -17.01 27.29 -9.82
N GLU A 71 -15.99 28.09 -9.51
CA GLU A 71 -14.98 28.51 -10.50
C GLU A 71 -14.21 27.33 -11.07
N ALA A 72 -13.80 26.37 -10.22
CA ALA A 72 -13.14 25.15 -10.65
C ALA A 72 -14.04 24.27 -11.55
N ILE A 73 -15.30 24.08 -11.16
CA ILE A 73 -16.30 23.40 -12.00
C ILE A 73 -16.49 24.12 -13.33
N GLY A 74 -16.55 25.46 -13.33
CA GLY A 74 -16.64 26.27 -14.54
C GLY A 74 -15.50 25.98 -15.52
N ARG A 75 -14.26 26.01 -15.03
CA ARG A 75 -13.07 25.69 -15.85
C ARG A 75 -13.06 24.25 -16.39
N LEU A 76 -13.55 23.28 -15.60
CA LEU A 76 -13.71 21.90 -16.05
C LEU A 76 -14.74 21.77 -17.19
N VAL A 77 -15.84 22.53 -17.12
CA VAL A 77 -16.87 22.57 -18.18
C VAL A 77 -16.35 23.28 -19.43
N GLU A 78 -15.70 24.44 -19.26
CA GLU A 78 -15.10 25.22 -20.36
C GLU A 78 -14.03 24.41 -21.12
N SER A 79 -13.30 23.55 -20.41
CA SER A 79 -12.27 22.67 -20.99
C SER A 79 -12.84 21.38 -21.58
N GLY A 80 -14.17 21.18 -21.54
CA GLY A 80 -14.82 20.00 -22.10
C GLY A 80 -14.50 18.70 -21.35
N LEU A 81 -14.13 18.76 -20.07
CA LEU A 81 -13.83 17.58 -19.24
C LEU A 81 -15.07 17.10 -18.46
N MET A 82 -16.11 17.92 -18.39
CA MET A 82 -17.43 17.56 -17.88
C MET A 82 -18.51 18.45 -18.50
N SER A 83 -19.76 18.04 -18.40
CA SER A 83 -20.90 18.89 -18.72
C SER A 83 -21.83 19.05 -17.52
N VAL A 84 -22.63 20.13 -17.56
CA VAL A 84 -23.62 20.42 -16.51
C VAL A 84 -24.99 20.62 -17.14
N THR A 85 -25.97 19.87 -16.66
CA THR A 85 -27.38 19.99 -17.07
C THR A 85 -28.24 20.48 -15.90
N PRO A 86 -29.25 21.34 -16.16
CA PRO A 86 -30.25 21.68 -15.16
C PRO A 86 -31.02 20.43 -14.72
N ASN A 87 -31.24 20.29 -13.41
CA ASN A 87 -32.08 19.23 -12.83
C ASN A 87 -33.05 19.88 -11.82
N GLY A 88 -34.02 20.63 -12.34
CA GLY A 88 -34.88 21.50 -11.54
C GLY A 88 -34.09 22.64 -10.89
N LYS A 89 -34.17 22.76 -9.56
CA LYS A 89 -33.35 23.72 -8.78
C LYS A 89 -31.90 23.24 -8.58
N LEU A 90 -31.62 21.98 -8.90
CA LEU A 90 -30.30 21.36 -8.73
C LEU A 90 -29.55 21.32 -10.06
N ARG A 91 -28.27 20.95 -9.98
CA ARG A 91 -27.41 20.69 -11.14
C ARG A 91 -27.09 19.20 -11.19
N ARG A 92 -27.02 18.67 -12.40
CA ARG A 92 -26.50 17.33 -12.68
C ARG A 92 -25.22 17.50 -13.49
N TYR A 93 -24.18 16.79 -13.07
CA TYR A 93 -22.88 16.80 -13.73
C TYR A 93 -22.66 15.46 -14.41
N GLU A 94 -22.10 15.52 -15.61
CA GLU A 94 -21.74 14.35 -16.41
C GLU A 94 -20.25 14.43 -16.72
N LEU A 95 -19.50 13.43 -16.26
CA LEU A 95 -18.07 13.33 -16.52
C LEU A 95 -17.84 12.81 -17.93
N HIS A 96 -16.95 13.47 -18.67
CA HIS A 96 -16.56 12.96 -19.97
C HIS A 96 -15.54 11.84 -19.78
N ILE A 97 -15.65 10.83 -20.64
CA ILE A 97 -14.79 9.65 -20.66
C ILE A 97 -14.21 9.57 -22.08
N SER A 98 -12.93 9.22 -22.20
CA SER A 98 -12.29 9.01 -23.50
C SER A 98 -12.86 7.78 -24.22
N GLU A 99 -12.62 7.69 -25.53
CA GLU A 99 -13.11 6.55 -26.34
C GLU A 99 -12.57 5.20 -25.84
N GLU A 100 -11.32 5.19 -25.39
CA GLU A 100 -10.64 4.03 -24.80
C GLU A 100 -10.25 4.32 -23.34
N PRO A 101 -11.20 4.19 -22.40
CA PRO A 101 -10.96 4.63 -21.03
C PRO A 101 -9.99 3.71 -20.29
N ALA A 102 -9.01 4.35 -19.63
CA ALA A 102 -8.11 3.68 -18.69
C ALA A 102 -8.61 3.95 -17.26
N PHE A 103 -9.56 3.14 -16.80
CA PHE A 103 -10.21 3.38 -15.51
C PHE A 103 -9.27 3.23 -14.30
N ILE A 104 -9.25 4.24 -13.45
CA ILE A 104 -8.66 4.20 -12.11
C ILE A 104 -9.78 3.95 -11.10
N TRP A 105 -9.72 2.83 -10.39
CA TRP A 105 -10.66 2.51 -9.33
C TRP A 105 -10.21 3.14 -8.01
N LEU A 106 -11.07 3.98 -7.43
CA LEU A 106 -10.76 4.77 -6.25
C LEU A 106 -11.70 4.43 -5.09
N PRO A 107 -11.18 4.24 -3.86
CA PRO A 107 -12.04 4.06 -2.69
C PRO A 107 -12.76 5.36 -2.35
N LEU A 108 -14.05 5.28 -2.00
CA LEU A 108 -14.85 6.44 -1.61
C LEU A 108 -14.30 7.11 -0.34
N ALA A 109 -13.63 6.32 0.51
CA ALA A 109 -12.96 6.79 1.72
C ALA A 109 -11.93 7.90 1.46
N ILE A 110 -11.33 8.01 0.26
CA ILE A 110 -10.42 9.12 -0.03
C ILE A 110 -11.13 10.49 -0.01
N VAL A 111 -12.43 10.49 -0.31
CA VAL A 111 -13.28 11.68 -0.45
C VAL A 111 -14.14 11.91 0.81
N GLU A 112 -14.69 10.85 1.39
CA GLU A 112 -15.58 10.95 2.57
C GLU A 112 -14.86 10.72 3.91
N GLY A 113 -13.64 10.19 3.89
CA GLY A 113 -12.95 9.67 5.08
C GLY A 113 -13.50 8.31 5.50
N ALA A 114 -12.74 7.57 6.31
CA ALA A 114 -13.20 6.38 7.01
C ALA A 114 -13.05 6.56 8.53
N ALA A 115 -13.89 5.88 9.33
CA ALA A 115 -13.78 5.83 10.79
C ALA A 115 -13.64 7.21 11.50
N GLY A 116 -14.26 8.26 10.96
CA GLY A 116 -14.22 9.61 11.54
C GLY A 116 -12.93 10.39 11.30
N GLU A 117 -12.01 9.87 10.48
CA GLU A 117 -10.76 10.56 10.14
C GLU A 117 -10.97 11.75 9.19
N ARG A 118 -9.92 12.57 9.04
CA ARG A 118 -9.91 13.61 8.02
C ARG A 118 -9.72 12.98 6.63
N PRO A 119 -10.58 13.27 5.62
CA PRO A 119 -10.44 12.66 4.30
C PRO A 119 -9.07 12.90 3.65
N PRO A 120 -8.44 11.89 3.03
CA PRO A 120 -7.20 12.04 2.27
C PRO A 120 -7.20 13.20 1.29
N LEU A 121 -8.29 13.38 0.54
CA LEU A 121 -8.41 14.46 -0.44
C LEU A 121 -8.34 15.84 0.21
N ARG A 122 -8.83 15.97 1.45
CA ARG A 122 -8.74 17.21 2.22
C ARG A 122 -7.30 17.48 2.67
N LEU A 123 -6.57 16.45 3.07
CA LEU A 123 -5.14 16.55 3.43
C LEU A 123 -4.32 17.01 2.22
N LEU A 124 -4.52 16.38 1.07
CA LEU A 124 -3.82 16.73 -0.18
C LEU A 124 -4.14 18.14 -0.65
N ARG A 125 -5.41 18.59 -0.52
CA ARG A 125 -5.73 19.99 -0.77
C ARG A 125 -4.98 20.92 0.17
N GLN A 126 -4.91 20.61 1.47
CA GLN A 126 -4.20 21.45 2.45
C GLN A 126 -2.69 21.53 2.19
N ALA A 127 -2.11 20.46 1.66
CA ALA A 127 -0.70 20.42 1.25
C ALA A 127 -0.38 21.36 0.08
N GLN A 128 -1.38 21.76 -0.72
CA GLN A 128 -1.23 22.62 -1.89
C GLN A 128 -0.23 22.06 -2.94
N ASP A 129 -0.15 20.74 -3.04
CA ASP A 129 0.77 20.04 -3.93
C ASP A 129 -0.01 19.20 -4.96
N ILE A 130 0.01 19.65 -6.22
CA ILE A 130 -0.67 18.97 -7.32
C ILE A 130 0.05 17.70 -7.74
N ASP A 131 1.38 17.64 -7.63
CA ASP A 131 2.17 16.45 -7.99
C ASP A 131 1.89 15.32 -7.00
N ALA A 132 1.76 15.62 -5.72
CA ALA A 132 1.33 14.67 -4.70
C ALA A 132 -0.10 14.14 -4.95
N LEU A 133 -1.05 15.03 -5.30
CA LEU A 133 -2.41 14.59 -5.64
C LEU A 133 -2.43 13.72 -6.90
N ARG A 134 -1.72 14.15 -7.95
CA ARG A 134 -1.60 13.41 -9.22
C ARG A 134 -1.02 12.03 -8.96
N LEU A 135 0.12 11.97 -8.27
CA LEU A 135 0.79 10.71 -7.92
C LEU A 135 -0.11 9.81 -7.06
N PHE A 136 -0.79 10.34 -6.04
CA PHE A 136 -1.67 9.54 -5.18
C PHE A 136 -2.77 8.83 -5.98
N ILE A 137 -3.40 9.54 -6.92
CA ILE A 137 -4.46 8.98 -7.77
C ILE A 137 -3.87 8.03 -8.81
N ASP A 138 -2.78 8.40 -9.49
CA ASP A 138 -2.11 7.54 -10.48
C ASP A 138 -1.62 6.23 -9.86
N LEU A 139 -1.12 6.24 -8.62
CA LEU A 139 -0.69 5.02 -7.94
C LEU A 139 -1.82 4.01 -7.79
N HIS A 140 -3.09 4.41 -7.67
CA HIS A 140 -4.21 3.46 -7.62
C HIS A 140 -4.39 2.69 -8.93
N PHE A 141 -3.94 3.25 -10.06
CA PHE A 141 -3.93 2.56 -11.36
C PHE A 141 -2.79 1.53 -11.44
N PHE A 142 -1.61 1.87 -10.89
CA PHE A 142 -0.42 1.01 -10.91
C PHE A 142 -0.33 0.06 -9.71
N HIS A 143 -1.34 0.04 -8.85
CA HIS A 143 -1.39 -0.78 -7.65
C HIS A 143 -1.94 -2.16 -7.98
N ASP A 144 -1.07 -3.17 -7.93
CA ASP A 144 -1.45 -4.57 -8.07
C ASP A 144 -1.25 -5.32 -6.76
N MET A 145 -2.35 -5.48 -6.02
CA MET A 145 -2.33 -6.21 -4.75
C MET A 145 -2.11 -7.70 -4.92
N ASP A 146 -2.55 -8.29 -6.03
CA ASP A 146 -2.56 -9.75 -6.17
C ASP A 146 -1.21 -10.28 -6.67
N GLY A 147 -0.61 -9.62 -7.67
CA GLY A 147 0.69 -10.00 -8.20
C GLY A 147 1.88 -9.39 -7.44
N ASN A 148 1.79 -8.11 -7.10
CA ASN A 148 2.92 -7.37 -6.52
C ASN A 148 2.76 -7.08 -5.02
N GLY A 149 1.59 -7.33 -4.43
CA GLY A 149 1.31 -6.93 -3.04
C GLY A 149 1.38 -5.41 -2.84
N GLY A 150 1.26 -4.61 -3.91
CA GLY A 150 1.54 -3.18 -3.89
C GLY A 150 1.80 -2.62 -5.29
N CYS A 151 2.62 -1.58 -5.37
CA CYS A 151 3.10 -1.05 -6.66
C CYS A 151 4.21 -1.94 -7.23
N GLU A 152 4.50 -1.78 -8.53
CA GLU A 152 5.64 -2.45 -9.16
C GLU A 152 6.94 -2.17 -8.37
N TRP A 153 7.68 -3.24 -8.06
CA TRP A 153 8.87 -3.20 -7.20
C TRP A 153 10.13 -3.70 -7.90
N ARG A 154 9.98 -4.38 -9.04
CA ARG A 154 11.09 -5.07 -9.70
C ARG A 154 12.16 -4.08 -10.18
N PRO A 155 13.44 -4.51 -10.20
CA PRO A 155 14.53 -3.68 -10.70
C PRO A 155 14.22 -3.09 -12.07
N GLY A 156 14.47 -1.79 -12.24
CA GLY A 156 14.29 -1.10 -13.53
C GLY A 156 12.85 -0.77 -13.90
N LYS A 157 11.84 -1.06 -13.06
CA LYS A 157 10.41 -0.84 -13.40
C LYS A 157 9.55 -0.26 -12.29
N GLY A 158 10.08 -0.13 -11.07
CA GLY A 158 9.27 0.12 -9.88
C GLY A 158 9.81 1.12 -8.87
N VAL A 159 9.22 1.07 -7.68
CA VAL A 159 9.66 1.81 -6.48
C VAL A 159 9.77 0.85 -5.32
N ARG A 160 10.90 0.88 -4.63
CA ARG A 160 11.26 -0.15 -3.64
C ARG A 160 12.20 0.33 -2.55
N ILE A 161 12.29 -0.46 -1.48
CA ILE A 161 13.41 -0.43 -0.54
C ILE A 161 14.14 -1.78 -0.63
N PRO A 162 15.42 -1.80 -1.06
CA PRO A 162 16.21 -3.02 -1.09
C PRO A 162 16.72 -3.38 0.30
N TYR A 163 16.93 -4.68 0.50
CA TYR A 163 17.61 -5.24 1.66
C TYR A 163 18.85 -5.97 1.20
N SER A 164 19.93 -5.82 1.95
CA SER A 164 21.06 -6.74 1.87
C SER A 164 20.68 -8.07 2.51
N ARG A 165 21.20 -9.17 1.98
CA ARG A 165 20.97 -10.52 2.50
C ARG A 165 22.27 -11.26 2.78
N GLU A 166 22.26 -12.08 3.80
CA GLU A 166 23.39 -12.89 4.24
C GLU A 166 22.88 -14.27 4.69
N ARG A 167 23.51 -15.35 4.20
CA ARG A 167 23.25 -16.68 4.74
C ARG A 167 23.97 -16.79 6.08
N VAL A 168 23.21 -17.02 7.16
CA VAL A 168 23.74 -17.07 8.53
C VAL A 168 23.74 -18.48 9.12
N GLY A 169 23.10 -19.44 8.45
CA GLY A 169 23.11 -20.83 8.86
C GLY A 169 22.19 -21.69 8.02
N SER A 170 21.99 -22.92 8.49
CA SER A 170 20.99 -23.85 7.97
C SER A 170 20.49 -24.73 9.12
N TYR A 171 19.22 -25.10 9.06
CA TYR A 171 18.56 -25.97 10.02
C TYR A 171 17.61 -26.91 9.27
N GLY A 172 17.86 -28.22 9.35
CA GLY A 172 17.10 -29.19 8.56
C GLY A 172 17.22 -28.90 7.06
N SER A 173 16.08 -28.78 6.38
CA SER A 173 15.94 -28.42 4.96
C SER A 173 15.76 -26.91 4.73
N CYS A 174 16.08 -26.08 5.72
CA CYS A 174 15.94 -24.64 5.66
C CYS A 174 17.30 -23.93 5.74
N THR A 175 17.45 -22.91 4.91
CA THR A 175 18.54 -21.93 4.97
C THR A 175 18.06 -20.74 5.78
N LEU A 176 18.89 -20.30 6.72
CA LEU A 176 18.62 -19.11 7.51
C LEU A 176 19.20 -17.89 6.80
N TRP A 177 18.33 -16.98 6.40
CA TRP A 177 18.70 -15.71 5.77
C TRP A 177 18.52 -14.57 6.75
N ARG A 178 19.57 -13.75 6.88
CA ARG A 178 19.50 -12.47 7.56
C ARG A 178 19.34 -11.37 6.53
N PHE A 179 18.33 -10.53 6.73
CA PHE A 179 18.07 -9.35 5.92
C PHE A 179 18.37 -8.08 6.73
N ARG A 180 19.02 -7.10 6.08
CA ARG A 180 19.23 -5.77 6.64
C ARG A 180 18.82 -4.73 5.62
N ARG A 181 17.95 -3.80 6.05
CA ARG A 181 17.48 -2.71 5.22
C ARG A 181 18.67 -1.88 4.74
N GLU A 182 18.77 -1.63 3.45
CA GLU A 182 19.80 -0.71 2.96
C GLU A 182 19.46 0.72 3.38
N LEU A 183 20.48 1.43 3.84
CA LEU A 183 20.36 2.82 4.25
C LEU A 183 21.10 3.70 3.24
N SER A 184 20.55 4.88 2.99
CA SER A 184 21.22 5.93 2.24
C SER A 184 22.29 6.61 3.11
N PRO A 185 23.20 7.44 2.54
CA PRO A 185 24.28 8.07 3.29
C PRO A 185 23.84 8.93 4.49
N ASN A 186 22.58 9.38 4.51
CA ASN A 186 22.01 10.16 5.62
C ASN A 186 21.35 9.29 6.71
N GLY A 187 21.46 7.96 6.62
CA GLY A 187 20.91 6.99 7.57
C GLY A 187 19.43 6.65 7.38
N ASN A 188 18.73 7.28 6.44
CA ASN A 188 17.34 6.92 6.12
C ASN A 188 17.29 5.66 5.25
N PRO A 189 16.18 4.89 5.28
CA PRO A 189 15.92 3.83 4.31
C PRO A 189 16.25 4.27 2.88
N LYS A 190 17.06 3.47 2.19
CA LYS A 190 17.39 3.70 0.78
C LYS A 190 16.17 3.33 -0.05
N ALA A 191 15.38 4.32 -0.46
CA ALA A 191 14.30 4.11 -1.41
C ALA A 191 14.83 4.31 -2.84
N GLU A 192 14.48 3.39 -3.74
CA GLU A 192 14.86 3.42 -5.15
C GLU A 192 13.61 3.59 -6.00
N ALA A 193 13.71 4.41 -7.05
CA ALA A 193 12.67 4.62 -8.05
C ALA A 193 13.35 4.63 -9.42
N PHE A 194 12.81 3.86 -10.36
CA PHE A 194 13.41 3.77 -11.70
C PHE A 194 12.71 4.76 -12.64
N THR A 195 13.48 5.56 -13.37
CA THR A 195 12.94 6.64 -14.25
C THR A 195 12.13 6.12 -15.44
N THR A 196 12.27 4.84 -15.79
CA THR A 196 11.48 4.12 -16.78
C THR A 196 10.06 3.78 -16.29
N THR A 197 9.80 3.96 -14.99
CA THR A 197 8.51 3.66 -14.36
C THR A 197 7.48 4.73 -14.73
N PRO A 198 6.31 4.40 -15.31
CA PRO A 198 5.38 5.39 -15.85
C PRO A 198 4.82 6.42 -14.85
N PHE A 199 4.86 6.12 -13.55
CA PHE A 199 4.41 7.02 -12.48
C PHE A 199 5.54 7.79 -11.80
N VAL A 200 6.79 7.60 -12.22
CA VAL A 200 7.95 8.36 -11.72
C VAL A 200 8.15 9.60 -12.61
N VAL A 201 7.81 10.75 -12.06
CA VAL A 201 7.91 12.07 -12.72
C VAL A 201 8.99 12.95 -12.08
N GLN A 202 9.26 14.14 -12.63
CA GLN A 202 10.37 15.02 -12.22
C GLN A 202 10.44 15.29 -10.70
N ASN A 203 9.29 15.50 -10.03
CA ASN A 203 9.20 15.75 -8.58
C ASN A 203 8.73 14.54 -7.79
N PHE A 204 8.97 13.33 -8.29
CA PHE A 204 8.43 12.08 -7.73
C PHE A 204 8.72 11.93 -6.22
N TRP A 205 9.97 12.14 -5.79
CA TRP A 205 10.33 11.90 -4.39
C TRP A 205 9.71 12.92 -3.43
N ASP A 206 9.61 14.19 -3.81
CA ASP A 206 8.96 15.20 -2.98
C ASP A 206 7.48 14.87 -2.78
N ALA A 207 6.79 14.53 -3.88
CA ALA A 207 5.41 14.06 -3.86
C ALA A 207 5.26 12.77 -3.02
N PHE A 208 6.11 11.76 -3.25
CA PHE A 208 6.07 10.48 -2.54
C PHE A 208 6.31 10.66 -1.03
N HIS A 209 7.30 11.44 -0.63
CA HIS A 209 7.58 11.74 0.79
C HIS A 209 6.46 12.54 1.43
N LEU A 210 5.76 13.41 0.68
CA LEU A 210 4.56 14.06 1.17
C LEU A 210 3.45 13.04 1.45
N LEU A 211 3.21 12.11 0.52
CA LEU A 211 2.22 11.03 0.70
C LEU A 211 2.55 10.12 1.89
N ASP A 212 3.83 9.77 2.06
CA ASP A 212 4.30 8.92 3.16
C ASP A 212 4.13 9.62 4.52
N ARG A 213 4.54 10.90 4.63
CA ARG A 213 4.31 11.71 5.83
C ARG A 213 2.82 11.92 6.14
N ALA A 214 1.99 12.04 5.10
CA ALA A 214 0.54 12.11 5.24
C ALA A 214 -0.08 10.74 5.61
N GLY A 215 0.70 9.66 5.59
CA GLY A 215 0.25 8.31 5.90
C GLY A 215 -0.65 7.72 4.82
N LEU A 216 -0.57 8.19 3.59
CA LEU A 216 -1.40 7.71 2.47
C LEU A 216 -0.75 6.54 1.72
N ILE A 217 0.57 6.44 1.84
CA ILE A 217 1.40 5.35 1.33
C ILE A 217 2.38 4.91 2.42
N SER A 218 2.84 3.68 2.34
CA SER A 218 3.96 3.17 3.14
C SER A 218 4.64 2.03 2.40
N PHE A 219 5.89 1.74 2.75
CA PHE A 219 6.53 0.50 2.32
C PHE A 219 6.10 -0.66 3.21
N VAL A 220 5.75 -1.78 2.58
CA VAL A 220 5.46 -3.06 3.24
C VAL A 220 6.45 -4.08 2.73
N GLU A 221 7.20 -4.70 3.63
CA GLU A 221 8.18 -5.72 3.28
C GLU A 221 7.51 -7.01 2.81
N HIS A 222 8.09 -7.59 1.77
CA HIS A 222 7.68 -8.86 1.19
C HIS A 222 8.89 -9.73 0.92
N LEU A 223 8.75 -11.01 1.19
CA LEU A 223 9.70 -12.01 0.74
C LEU A 223 9.38 -12.34 -0.73
N VAL A 224 10.38 -12.20 -1.59
CA VAL A 224 10.28 -12.49 -3.03
C VAL A 224 11.22 -13.63 -3.39
N ASP A 225 10.90 -14.36 -4.46
CA ASP A 225 11.70 -15.51 -4.88
C ASP A 225 13.08 -15.15 -5.46
N ALA A 226 13.19 -13.99 -6.09
CA ALA A 226 14.41 -13.43 -6.65
C ALA A 226 14.30 -11.91 -6.87
N ASP A 227 15.38 -11.17 -6.64
CA ASP A 227 15.45 -9.74 -6.99
C ASP A 227 15.74 -9.53 -8.48
N THR A 228 14.77 -9.85 -9.33
CA THR A 228 14.90 -9.76 -10.79
C THR A 228 13.62 -9.25 -11.44
N ILE A 229 13.68 -8.94 -12.74
CA ILE A 229 12.51 -8.53 -13.53
C ILE A 229 11.43 -9.62 -13.68
N ALA A 230 11.74 -10.87 -13.33
CA ALA A 230 10.83 -12.00 -13.37
C ALA A 230 10.44 -12.50 -11.97
N GLY A 231 10.93 -11.84 -10.90
CA GLY A 231 10.67 -12.29 -9.54
C GLY A 231 9.20 -12.13 -9.16
N GLU A 232 8.74 -12.97 -8.25
CA GLU A 232 7.38 -13.01 -7.72
C GLU A 232 7.37 -12.88 -6.20
N VAL A 233 6.27 -12.33 -5.68
CA VAL A 233 6.04 -12.25 -4.24
C VAL A 233 5.69 -13.64 -3.71
N TYR A 234 6.42 -14.11 -2.71
CA TYR A 234 6.05 -15.31 -1.98
C TYR A 234 5.00 -15.02 -0.93
N HIS A 235 5.31 -14.15 0.02
CA HIS A 235 4.38 -13.72 1.05
C HIS A 235 4.80 -12.37 1.65
N PRO A 236 3.86 -11.62 2.23
CA PRO A 236 4.16 -10.42 2.98
C PRO A 236 4.98 -10.76 4.25
N LEU A 237 5.85 -9.84 4.64
CA LEU A 237 6.64 -9.87 5.88
C LEU A 237 6.70 -8.47 6.54
N PRO A 238 5.56 -7.78 6.73
CA PRO A 238 5.52 -6.40 7.21
C PRO A 238 6.25 -6.20 8.54
N LEU A 239 7.27 -5.36 8.54
CA LEU A 239 8.00 -4.99 9.75
C LEU A 239 7.38 -3.77 10.46
N GLY A 240 6.45 -3.09 9.79
CA GLY A 240 5.77 -1.88 10.26
C GLY A 240 4.38 -2.10 10.88
N GLY A 241 3.75 -1.00 11.28
CA GLY A 241 2.41 -0.99 11.85
C GLY A 241 1.26 -1.08 10.84
N ARG A 242 1.51 -0.76 9.57
CA ARG A 242 0.48 -0.59 8.51
C ARG A 242 0.38 -1.84 7.64
N CYS A 243 -0.23 -2.89 8.18
CA CYS A 243 -0.45 -4.16 7.49
C CYS A 243 -1.77 -4.81 7.90
N GLU A 244 -2.22 -5.80 7.15
CA GLU A 244 -3.41 -6.57 7.52
C GLU A 244 -3.08 -7.53 8.69
N PRO A 245 -4.04 -7.85 9.57
CA PRO A 245 -3.80 -8.74 10.71
C PRO A 245 -3.17 -10.07 10.34
N GLY A 246 -3.59 -10.69 9.22
CA GLY A 246 -3.01 -11.96 8.76
C GLY A 246 -1.55 -11.85 8.30
N GLU A 247 -1.16 -10.72 7.69
CA GLU A 247 0.24 -10.48 7.29
C GLU A 247 1.16 -10.33 8.51
N ARG A 248 0.64 -9.70 9.59
CA ARG A 248 1.33 -9.61 10.87
C ARG A 248 1.58 -10.98 11.48
N THR A 249 0.58 -11.86 11.44
CA THR A 249 0.71 -13.24 11.95
C THR A 249 1.83 -14.01 11.27
N ILE A 250 1.96 -13.94 9.93
CA ILE A 250 3.08 -14.58 9.22
C ILE A 250 4.42 -14.01 9.70
N THR A 251 4.52 -12.69 9.82
CA THR A 251 5.76 -12.02 10.20
C THR A 251 6.20 -12.45 11.60
N ASP A 252 5.27 -12.45 12.55
CA ASP A 252 5.55 -12.86 13.92
C ASP A 252 6.02 -14.32 13.99
N ALA A 253 5.38 -15.22 13.24
CA ALA A 253 5.76 -16.63 13.14
C ALA A 253 7.15 -16.80 12.50
N ALA A 254 7.40 -16.14 11.36
CA ALA A 254 8.68 -16.19 10.65
C ALA A 254 9.85 -15.71 11.51
N LEU A 255 9.68 -14.57 12.18
CA LEU A 255 10.70 -14.00 13.07
C LEU A 255 10.89 -14.86 14.34
N ALA A 256 9.81 -15.44 14.88
CA ALA A 256 9.91 -16.36 16.00
C ALA A 256 10.69 -17.63 15.62
N ALA A 257 10.41 -18.20 14.44
CA ALA A 257 11.12 -19.36 13.91
C ALA A 257 12.61 -19.06 13.73
N GLY A 258 12.95 -17.95 13.06
CA GLY A 258 14.34 -17.53 12.87
C GLY A 258 15.09 -17.34 14.19
N ARG A 259 14.46 -16.70 15.19
CA ARG A 259 15.05 -16.53 16.53
C ARG A 259 15.29 -17.85 17.27
N ARG A 260 14.36 -18.81 17.18
CA ARG A 260 14.52 -20.12 17.80
C ARG A 260 15.68 -20.90 17.16
N MET A 261 15.83 -20.80 15.83
CA MET A 261 16.89 -21.48 15.08
C MET A 261 18.29 -20.85 15.25
N MET A 262 18.35 -19.56 15.63
CA MET A 262 19.60 -18.78 15.78
C MET A 262 19.72 -18.10 17.15
N SER A 263 19.54 -18.87 18.23
CA SER A 263 19.43 -18.32 19.60
C SER A 263 20.65 -17.55 20.14
N TRP A 264 21.83 -17.67 19.54
CA TRP A 264 23.10 -17.08 20.05
C TRP A 264 23.68 -15.93 19.20
N GLN A 265 23.02 -15.50 18.13
CA GLN A 265 23.60 -14.54 17.14
C GLN A 265 22.60 -13.54 16.53
N VAL A 266 21.56 -13.16 17.27
CA VAL A 266 20.59 -12.16 16.80
C VAL A 266 21.01 -10.77 17.28
N GLU A 267 21.64 -10.00 16.39
CA GLU A 267 21.77 -8.56 16.57
C GLU A 267 20.37 -7.93 16.72
N GLU A 268 20.24 -6.92 17.55
CA GLU A 268 18.98 -6.20 17.73
C GLU A 268 18.54 -5.60 16.38
N GLY A 269 17.30 -5.89 15.96
CA GLY A 269 16.76 -5.43 14.67
C GLY A 269 17.13 -6.28 13.45
N ALA A 270 17.92 -7.35 13.59
CA ALA A 270 18.19 -8.26 12.48
C ALA A 270 16.95 -9.11 12.13
N ILE A 271 16.56 -9.09 10.85
CA ILE A 271 15.44 -9.89 10.33
C ILE A 271 16.01 -11.23 9.90
N ILE A 272 15.79 -12.28 10.70
CA ILE A 272 16.22 -13.64 10.38
C ILE A 272 14.99 -14.46 10.02
N VAL A 273 14.97 -14.98 8.80
CA VAL A 273 13.85 -15.78 8.28
C VAL A 273 14.39 -17.13 7.78
N PRO A 274 13.87 -18.26 8.28
CA PRO A 274 14.15 -19.56 7.69
C PRO A 274 13.42 -19.70 6.36
N VAL A 275 14.10 -20.18 5.32
CA VAL A 275 13.50 -20.40 4.00
C VAL A 275 13.96 -21.77 3.51
N GLU A 276 13.07 -22.52 2.87
CA GLU A 276 13.42 -23.80 2.23
C GLU A 276 14.66 -23.68 1.34
N ASP A 277 15.56 -24.67 1.42
CA ASP A 277 16.83 -24.68 0.69
C ASP A 277 16.68 -24.61 -0.84
N LEU A 278 15.53 -25.05 -1.35
CA LEU A 278 15.19 -25.00 -2.78
C LEU A 278 14.89 -23.58 -3.29
N LYS A 279 14.93 -22.56 -2.42
CA LYS A 279 14.68 -21.15 -2.75
C LYS A 279 15.94 -20.29 -2.51
N PRO A 280 17.06 -20.54 -3.22
CA PRO A 280 18.35 -19.91 -2.91
C PRO A 280 18.42 -18.41 -3.26
N ASN A 281 17.53 -17.91 -4.11
CA ASN A 281 17.55 -16.53 -4.61
C ASN A 281 16.66 -15.58 -3.82
N VAL A 282 16.03 -16.08 -2.74
CA VAL A 282 15.08 -15.34 -1.94
C VAL A 282 15.63 -13.98 -1.49
N GLN A 283 14.80 -12.95 -1.58
CA GLN A 283 15.14 -11.60 -1.17
C GLN A 283 14.01 -10.95 -0.37
N LEU A 284 14.36 -10.01 0.51
CA LEU A 284 13.38 -9.15 1.17
C LEU A 284 13.34 -7.79 0.46
N ILE A 285 12.15 -7.34 0.06
CA ILE A 285 11.93 -6.07 -0.63
C ILE A 285 10.83 -5.29 0.08
N GLY A 286 11.07 -4.01 0.38
CA GLY A 286 10.01 -3.08 0.78
C GLY A 286 9.24 -2.63 -0.46
N ILE A 287 7.95 -2.95 -0.53
CA ILE A 287 7.07 -2.63 -1.66
C ILE A 287 6.17 -1.46 -1.27
N ALA A 288 6.12 -0.42 -2.11
CA ALA A 288 5.25 0.72 -1.87
C ALA A 288 3.76 0.29 -1.96
N ARG A 289 2.96 0.60 -0.94
CA ARG A 289 1.56 0.17 -0.85
C ARG A 289 0.68 1.31 -0.35
N LEU A 290 -0.46 1.51 -1.03
CA LEU A 290 -1.46 2.49 -0.64
C LEU A 290 -2.23 2.02 0.59
N LEU A 291 -2.53 2.97 1.49
CA LEU A 291 -3.34 2.69 2.68
C LEU A 291 -4.77 2.32 2.27
N TYR A 292 -5.41 3.21 1.51
CA TYR A 292 -6.79 3.05 1.04
C TYR A 292 -6.81 2.17 -0.21
N LYS A 293 -7.65 1.14 -0.19
CA LYS A 293 -7.79 0.20 -1.30
C LYS A 293 -9.24 0.20 -1.77
N PRO A 294 -9.52 0.28 -3.08
CA PRO A 294 -10.88 0.14 -3.58
C PRO A 294 -11.34 -1.31 -3.37
N HIS A 295 -12.54 -1.54 -2.83
CA HIS A 295 -13.08 -2.89 -2.59
C HIS A 295 -13.63 -3.53 -3.88
N ILE A 296 -12.79 -3.59 -4.92
CA ILE A 296 -13.05 -4.26 -6.20
C ILE A 296 -12.79 -5.78 -6.09
N LYS A 297 -13.16 -6.53 -7.13
CA LYS A 297 -13.00 -7.99 -7.17
C LYS A 297 -11.57 -8.44 -6.83
N GLN A 298 -10.56 -7.78 -7.41
CA GLN A 298 -9.14 -8.10 -7.20
C GLN A 298 -8.70 -7.87 -5.74
N THR A 299 -8.98 -6.70 -5.16
CA THR A 299 -8.66 -6.42 -3.75
C THR A 299 -9.41 -7.34 -2.78
N LYS A 300 -10.67 -7.69 -3.09
CA LYS A 300 -11.43 -8.68 -2.31
C LYS A 300 -10.83 -10.08 -2.41
N ALA A 301 -10.30 -10.47 -3.58
CA ALA A 301 -9.61 -11.74 -3.74
C ALA A 301 -8.32 -11.77 -2.93
N TRP A 302 -7.53 -10.70 -2.98
CA TRP A 302 -6.33 -10.53 -2.17
C TRP A 302 -6.62 -10.60 -0.66
N LEU A 303 -7.65 -9.91 -0.16
CA LEU A 303 -8.04 -9.96 1.26
C LEU A 303 -8.44 -11.37 1.73
N LYS A 304 -8.93 -12.22 0.83
CA LYS A 304 -9.26 -13.62 1.14
C LYS A 304 -8.03 -14.51 1.27
N ARG A 305 -6.84 -14.05 0.87
CA ARG A 305 -5.57 -14.79 1.04
C ARG A 305 -5.12 -14.84 2.51
N SER A 306 -5.89 -14.26 3.44
CA SER A 306 -5.65 -14.42 4.87
C SER A 306 -5.56 -15.88 5.31
N ASP A 307 -6.28 -16.81 4.67
CA ASP A 307 -6.16 -18.24 4.97
C ASP A 307 -4.82 -18.81 4.49
N GLU A 308 -4.34 -18.40 3.31
CA GLU A 308 -2.99 -18.77 2.82
C GLU A 308 -1.91 -18.25 3.78
N TRP A 309 -2.09 -17.04 4.31
CA TRP A 309 -1.19 -16.45 5.29
C TRP A 309 -1.14 -17.23 6.60
N LEU A 310 -2.28 -17.72 7.08
CA LEU A 310 -2.32 -18.59 8.25
C LEU A 310 -1.58 -19.91 8.01
N ASN A 311 -1.66 -20.48 6.79
CA ASN A 311 -0.91 -21.68 6.43
C ASN A 311 0.61 -21.43 6.45
N PHE A 312 1.07 -20.29 5.91
CA PHE A 312 2.48 -19.91 6.01
C PHE A 312 2.95 -19.74 7.46
N ALA A 313 2.14 -19.09 8.30
CA ALA A 313 2.45 -18.93 9.72
C ALA A 313 2.57 -20.29 10.42
N ALA A 314 1.64 -21.22 10.17
CA ALA A 314 1.67 -22.57 10.70
C ALA A 314 2.92 -23.35 10.23
N ALA A 315 3.33 -23.20 8.97
CA ALA A 315 4.54 -23.82 8.45
C ALA A 315 5.81 -23.31 9.17
N PHE A 316 5.89 -22.02 9.48
CA PHE A 316 7.01 -21.48 10.29
C PHE A 316 7.02 -22.04 11.72
N ASP A 317 5.86 -22.19 12.33
CA ASP A 317 5.75 -22.80 13.66
C ASP A 317 6.17 -24.28 13.64
N GLU A 318 5.76 -25.04 12.63
CA GLU A 318 6.16 -26.43 12.42
C GLU A 318 7.67 -26.54 12.25
N MET A 319 8.26 -25.76 11.34
CA MET A 319 9.72 -25.68 11.13
C MET A 319 10.48 -25.43 12.45
N ALA A 320 9.91 -24.60 13.33
CA ALA A 320 10.54 -24.23 14.59
C ALA A 320 10.24 -25.21 15.75
N SER A 321 9.26 -26.10 15.61
CA SER A 321 8.80 -27.01 16.66
C SER A 321 9.78 -28.16 16.93
N ASP A 322 10.56 -28.56 15.92
CA ASP A 322 11.59 -29.60 16.02
C ASP A 322 12.85 -29.17 16.78
N ILE A 323 12.92 -27.90 17.19
CA ILE A 323 14.03 -27.36 17.97
C ILE A 323 13.84 -27.79 19.41
N LYS A 324 14.51 -28.88 19.82
CA LYS A 324 14.59 -29.29 21.24
C LYS A 324 15.00 -28.06 22.06
N LYS A 325 14.11 -27.60 22.95
CA LYS A 325 14.46 -26.60 23.97
C LYS A 325 15.76 -27.06 24.64
N PRO A 326 16.81 -26.23 24.74
CA PRO A 326 17.99 -26.62 25.50
C PRO A 326 17.52 -26.98 26.90
N LEU A 327 17.74 -28.23 27.31
CA LEU A 327 17.48 -28.62 28.69
C LEU A 327 18.36 -27.75 29.57
N VAL A 328 17.74 -27.15 30.59
CA VAL A 328 18.41 -26.35 31.63
C VAL A 328 19.55 -27.12 32.33
N SER A 329 19.69 -28.43 32.08
CA SER A 329 20.82 -29.26 32.52
C SER A 329 22.15 -28.97 31.80
N ASP A 330 22.15 -28.46 30.57
CA ASP A 330 23.40 -28.31 29.79
C ASP A 330 24.17 -27.02 30.12
N ILE A 331 23.51 -26.04 30.75
CA ILE A 331 24.16 -24.81 31.24
C ILE A 331 25.00 -25.08 32.50
N LYS A 332 24.74 -26.17 33.24
CA LYS A 332 25.50 -26.50 34.46
C LYS A 332 26.79 -27.29 34.21
N ASN A 333 26.98 -27.87 33.01
CA ASN A 333 28.18 -28.67 32.72
C ASN A 333 29.34 -27.86 32.12
N SER A 334 29.08 -26.71 31.52
CA SER A 334 30.13 -25.82 30.99
C SER A 334 30.87 -25.07 32.11
N SER A 335 30.20 -24.79 33.24
CA SER A 335 30.81 -24.07 34.37
C SER A 335 31.63 -24.95 35.32
N ARG A 336 31.56 -26.29 35.20
CA ARG A 336 32.38 -27.22 36.02
C ARG A 336 33.67 -27.66 35.35
N LYS A 337 33.81 -27.51 34.02
CA LYS A 337 35.06 -27.83 33.31
C LYS A 337 36.09 -26.68 33.30
N ALA A 338 35.74 -25.49 33.76
CA ALA A 338 36.62 -24.32 33.78
C ALA A 338 37.28 -24.03 35.16
N LEU A 339 37.12 -24.92 36.15
CA LEU A 339 37.57 -24.70 37.54
C LEU A 339 38.37 -25.89 38.12
N GLY A 340 38.97 -26.71 37.26
CA GLY A 340 39.66 -27.94 37.67
C GLY A 340 41.03 -28.13 37.03
N GLU A 341 41.82 -27.06 36.89
CA GLU A 341 43.28 -27.14 36.71
C GLU A 341 43.91 -25.98 37.50
N PHE A 342 44.19 -26.23 38.78
CA PHE A 342 45.23 -25.60 39.59
C PHE A 342 45.74 -26.61 40.61
#